data_AF-A0A150PP45-F1
#
_entry.id   AF-A0A150PP45-F1
#
_cell.length_a   1.000
_cell.length_b   1.000
_cell.length_c   1.000
_cell.angle_alpha   90.00
_cell.angle_beta   90.00
_cell.angle_gamma   90.00
#
_symmetry.space_group_name_H-M   'P 1'
#
loop_
_entity.id
_entity.type
_entity.pdbx_description
1 polymer ?
#
loop_
_entity_poly.entity_id
_entity_poly.type
_entity_poly.pdbx_seq_one_letter_code
_entity_poly.pdbx_strand_id
1 'polypeptide(L)'
;MRARGFTLLEIMVAVAILGLGLTAILSAQAGAFSAAAHARNISLANGLARCKMTEIEERLARDGLPMLDEADNGPCCEGDESTSIKCSWRIEKPEMPEPKYGDLDLDTNLEGLGQLTKPAESSGSAAPSGSLDDLAQSLVGAPGGAEGGESAGGIAGLLQPFIDMLAPTLQPIFEASARRVTVRLTWQQGSQEHALELVQWVTVPQMGQPEDT
;
A
#
# COMPACT_ATOMS: atom_id res chain seq x y z
N MET A 1 0.83 -6.40 81.01
CA MET A 1 1.25 -5.85 79.69
C MET A 1 0.35 -4.67 79.38
N ARG A 2 0.89 -3.46 79.18
CA ARG A 2 0.09 -2.28 78.81
C ARG A 2 0.01 -2.22 77.28
N ALA A 3 -1.19 -2.42 76.73
CA ALA A 3 -1.45 -2.17 75.31
C ALA A 3 -1.35 -0.67 75.05
N ARG A 4 -0.50 -0.27 74.10
CA ARG A 4 -0.46 1.10 73.57
C ARG A 4 -1.47 1.19 72.43
N GLY A 5 -2.41 2.13 72.52
CA GLY A 5 -3.36 2.41 71.45
C GLY A 5 -2.74 3.24 70.31
N PHE A 6 -3.40 3.26 69.17
CA PHE A 6 -3.04 4.09 68.03
C PHE A 6 -3.18 5.58 68.38
N THR A 7 -2.26 6.40 67.89
CA THR A 7 -2.34 7.85 68.06
C THR A 7 -3.31 8.44 67.02
N LEU A 8 -3.98 9.55 67.36
CA LEU A 8 -4.84 10.26 66.40
C LEU A 8 -4.07 10.68 65.15
N LEU A 9 -2.79 11.06 65.30
CA LEU A 9 -1.92 11.44 64.19
C LEU A 9 -1.70 10.27 63.22
N GLU A 10 -1.47 9.06 63.74
CA GLU A 10 -1.23 7.86 62.94
C GLU A 10 -2.46 7.45 62.11
N ILE A 11 -3.67 7.53 62.70
CA ILE A 11 -4.91 7.26 61.96
C ILE A 11 -5.14 8.32 60.88
N MET A 12 -4.88 9.60 61.16
CA MET A 12 -5.02 10.64 60.14
C MET A 12 -4.07 10.41 58.96
N VAL A 13 -2.81 10.04 59.22
CA VAL A 13 -1.83 9.73 58.16
C VAL A 13 -2.26 8.48 57.38
N ALA A 14 -2.71 7.41 58.06
CA ALA A 14 -3.15 6.19 57.41
C ALA A 14 -4.35 6.42 56.47
N VAL A 15 -5.36 7.18 56.93
CA VAL A 15 -6.53 7.52 56.10
C VAL A 15 -6.14 8.45 54.93
N ALA A 16 -5.19 9.37 55.13
CA ALA A 16 -4.69 10.23 54.06
C ALA A 16 -4.00 9.43 52.95
N ILE A 17 -3.10 8.49 53.30
CA ILE A 17 -2.41 7.63 52.32
C ILE A 17 -3.41 6.71 51.62
N LEU A 18 -4.36 6.14 52.36
CA LEU A 18 -5.41 5.28 51.82
C LEU A 18 -6.28 6.05 50.81
N GLY A 19 -6.66 7.29 51.14
CA GLY A 19 -7.41 8.17 50.24
C GLY A 19 -6.68 8.42 48.93
N LEU A 20 -5.40 8.80 48.99
CA LEU A 20 -4.57 9.02 47.81
C LEU A 20 -4.42 7.75 46.95
N GLY A 21 -4.23 6.59 47.59
CA GLY A 21 -4.12 5.31 46.90
C GLY A 21 -5.41 4.91 46.17
N LEU A 22 -6.57 5.08 46.82
CA LEU A 22 -7.88 4.82 46.19
C LEU A 22 -8.10 5.74 45.00
N THR A 23 -7.82 7.05 45.13
CA THR A 23 -7.98 8.00 44.01
C THR A 23 -7.14 7.59 42.80
N ALA A 24 -5.89 7.17 43.01
CA ALA A 24 -5.04 6.67 41.93
C ALA A 24 -5.64 5.43 41.26
N ILE A 25 -6.14 4.47 42.04
CA ILE A 25 -6.76 3.24 41.50
C ILE A 25 -8.03 3.57 40.69
N LEU A 26 -8.93 4.42 41.21
CA LEU A 26 -10.15 4.80 40.49
C LEU A 26 -9.83 5.49 39.15
N SER A 27 -8.80 6.34 39.11
CA SER A 27 -8.38 6.98 37.86
C SER A 27 -7.88 5.97 36.82
N ALA A 28 -7.13 4.95 37.26
CA ALA A 28 -6.66 3.88 36.39
C ALA A 28 -7.82 3.00 35.87
N GLN A 29 -8.81 2.69 36.72
CA GLN A 29 -10.00 1.93 36.33
C GLN A 29 -10.84 2.69 35.28
N ALA A 30 -11.04 4.00 35.48
CA ALA A 30 -11.75 4.85 34.51
C ALA A 30 -11.05 4.84 33.14
N GLY A 31 -9.72 4.92 33.12
CA GLY A 31 -8.93 4.78 31.91
C GLY A 31 -9.15 3.43 31.21
N ALA A 32 -9.11 2.32 31.96
CA ALA A 32 -9.32 0.99 31.43
C ALA A 32 -10.71 0.80 30.77
N PHE A 33 -11.77 1.35 31.36
CA PHE A 33 -13.11 1.29 30.76
C PHE A 33 -13.19 2.06 29.44
N SER A 34 -12.58 3.24 29.35
CA SER A 34 -12.54 4.02 28.11
C SER A 34 -11.77 3.30 27.00
N ALA A 35 -10.63 2.69 27.34
CA ALA A 35 -9.83 1.90 26.42
C ALA A 35 -10.58 0.66 25.92
N ALA A 36 -11.28 -0.05 26.80
CA ALA A 36 -12.10 -1.19 26.43
C ALA A 36 -13.26 -0.80 25.49
N ALA A 37 -13.91 0.34 25.73
CA ALA A 37 -14.93 0.86 24.83
C ALA A 37 -14.36 1.22 23.45
N HIS A 38 -13.18 1.83 23.42
CA HIS A 38 -12.49 2.17 22.17
C HIS A 38 -12.14 0.91 21.36
N ALA A 39 -11.56 -0.10 22.03
CA ALA A 39 -11.21 -1.37 21.40
C ALA A 39 -12.44 -2.10 20.81
N ARG A 40 -13.58 -2.05 21.49
CA ARG A 40 -14.85 -2.58 20.97
C ARG A 40 -15.30 -1.85 19.72
N ASN A 41 -15.27 -0.51 19.73
CA ASN A 41 -15.68 0.29 18.57
C ASN A 41 -14.77 0.04 17.36
N ILE A 42 -13.45 -0.04 17.55
CA ILE A 42 -12.52 -0.40 16.47
C ILE A 42 -12.79 -1.82 15.95
N SER A 43 -13.06 -2.77 16.84
CA SER A 43 -13.33 -4.16 16.42
C SER A 43 -14.62 -4.25 15.60
N LEU A 44 -15.68 -3.54 16.00
CA LEU A 44 -16.91 -3.42 15.25
C LEU A 44 -16.67 -2.72 13.90
N ALA A 45 -15.98 -1.58 13.90
CA ALA A 45 -15.65 -0.85 12.68
C ALA A 45 -14.83 -1.72 11.70
N ASN A 46 -13.86 -2.51 12.17
CA ASN A 46 -13.10 -3.43 11.33
C ASN A 46 -13.98 -4.56 10.75
N GLY A 47 -14.90 -5.11 11.55
CA GLY A 47 -15.85 -6.11 11.07
C GLY A 47 -16.76 -5.56 9.96
N LEU A 48 -17.33 -4.37 10.18
CA LEU A 48 -18.16 -3.66 9.22
C LEU A 48 -17.40 -3.25 7.96
N ALA A 49 -16.16 -2.76 8.13
CA ALA A 49 -15.29 -2.42 7.02
C ALA A 49 -15.05 -3.61 6.10
N ARG A 50 -14.65 -4.75 6.67
CA ARG A 50 -14.42 -5.98 5.90
C ARG A 50 -15.68 -6.43 5.17
N CYS A 51 -16.83 -6.34 5.84
CA CYS A 51 -18.11 -6.66 5.25
C CYS A 51 -18.39 -5.78 4.01
N LYS A 52 -18.22 -4.45 4.11
CA LYS A 52 -18.42 -3.54 2.97
C LYS A 52 -17.41 -3.76 1.85
N MET A 53 -16.15 -4.03 2.19
CA MET A 53 -15.11 -4.34 1.21
C MET A 53 -15.49 -5.59 0.39
N THR A 54 -15.94 -6.66 1.05
CA THR A 54 -16.39 -7.88 0.38
C THR A 54 -17.61 -7.64 -0.50
N GLU A 55 -18.59 -6.85 -0.04
CA GLU A 55 -19.77 -6.48 -0.85
C GLU A 55 -19.36 -5.73 -2.12
N ILE A 56 -18.44 -4.77 -2.00
CA ILE A 56 -17.92 -4.02 -3.16
C ILE A 56 -17.13 -4.94 -4.09
N GLU A 57 -16.32 -5.85 -3.56
CA GLU A 57 -15.55 -6.81 -4.36
C GLU A 57 -16.48 -7.75 -5.15
N GLU A 58 -17.54 -8.26 -4.53
CA GLU A 58 -18.55 -9.07 -5.22
C GLU A 58 -19.27 -8.27 -6.31
N ARG A 59 -19.66 -7.03 -6.02
CA ARG A 59 -20.26 -6.12 -7.01
C ARG A 59 -19.34 -5.89 -8.19
N LEU A 60 -18.06 -5.62 -7.93
CA LEU A 60 -17.05 -5.37 -8.96
C LEU A 60 -16.74 -6.63 -9.79
N ALA A 61 -16.81 -7.81 -9.17
CA ALA A 61 -16.64 -9.09 -9.85
C ALA A 61 -17.83 -9.42 -10.76
N ARG A 62 -19.05 -9.02 -10.39
CA ARG A 62 -20.28 -9.26 -11.17
C ARG A 62 -20.50 -8.23 -12.27
N ASP A 63 -20.39 -6.94 -11.94
CA ASP A 63 -20.74 -5.83 -12.83
C ASP A 63 -19.54 -5.32 -13.64
N GLY A 64 -18.32 -5.69 -13.24
CA GLY A 64 -17.07 -5.22 -13.82
C GLY A 64 -16.58 -3.89 -13.22
N LEU A 65 -15.42 -3.42 -13.69
CA LEU A 65 -14.82 -2.18 -13.20
C LEU A 65 -15.55 -0.96 -13.80
N PRO A 66 -16.07 -0.03 -12.99
CA PRO A 66 -16.80 1.14 -13.49
C PRO A 66 -15.87 2.06 -14.26
N MET A 67 -16.37 2.70 -15.31
CA MET A 67 -15.57 3.59 -16.16
C MET A 67 -15.39 4.99 -15.57
N LEU A 68 -16.07 5.33 -14.48
CA LEU A 68 -16.00 6.61 -13.78
C LEU A 68 -15.80 6.34 -12.29
N ASP A 69 -15.28 7.35 -11.59
CA ASP A 69 -15.15 7.29 -10.15
C ASP A 69 -16.54 7.36 -9.50
N GLU A 70 -16.74 6.53 -8.49
CA GLU A 70 -18.00 6.42 -7.76
C GLU A 70 -17.73 6.72 -6.29
N ALA A 71 -18.57 7.56 -5.68
CA ALA A 71 -18.49 7.89 -4.27
C ALA A 71 -19.88 7.88 -3.67
N ASP A 72 -20.10 6.98 -2.72
CA ASP A 72 -21.39 6.74 -2.10
C ASP A 72 -21.28 6.64 -0.58
N ASN A 73 -22.42 6.82 0.07
CA ASN A 73 -22.54 6.81 1.53
C ASN A 73 -23.80 6.03 1.91
N GLY A 74 -23.72 5.26 2.99
CA GLY A 74 -24.83 4.39 3.39
C GLY A 74 -24.51 3.52 4.59
N PRO A 75 -25.38 2.53 4.89
CA PRO A 75 -25.08 1.52 5.89
C PRO A 75 -23.84 0.72 5.49
N CYS A 76 -23.04 0.31 6.47
CA CYS A 76 -21.81 -0.44 6.20
C CYS A 76 -22.10 -1.83 5.65
N CYS A 77 -23.19 -2.48 6.05
CA CYS A 77 -23.57 -3.78 5.55
C CYS A 77 -25.06 -4.04 5.69
N GLU A 78 -25.56 -5.01 4.93
CA GLU A 78 -26.94 -5.50 5.03
C GLU A 78 -27.21 -6.05 6.43
N GLY A 79 -28.25 -5.51 7.09
CA GLY A 79 -28.63 -5.90 8.45
C GLY A 79 -27.99 -5.08 9.58
N ASP A 80 -27.17 -4.07 9.26
CA ASP A 80 -26.68 -3.13 10.27
C ASP A 80 -27.61 -1.91 10.38
N GLU A 81 -28.49 -1.92 11.38
CA GLU A 81 -29.28 -0.74 11.79
C GLU A 81 -28.54 0.13 12.84
N SER A 82 -27.26 -0.15 13.12
CA SER A 82 -26.54 0.62 14.12
C SER A 82 -26.32 2.07 13.66
N THR A 83 -26.82 3.02 14.45
CA THR A 83 -26.74 4.46 14.15
C THR A 83 -25.41 5.11 14.55
N SER A 84 -24.52 4.35 15.20
CA SER A 84 -23.28 4.88 15.77
C SER A 84 -22.10 4.94 14.79
N ILE A 85 -22.13 4.16 13.70
CA ILE A 85 -21.05 4.09 12.71
C ILE A 85 -21.59 4.48 11.34
N LYS A 86 -20.94 5.45 10.68
CA LYS A 86 -21.28 5.88 9.32
C LYS A 86 -20.27 5.34 8.32
N CYS A 87 -20.74 4.79 7.20
CA CYS A 87 -19.89 4.34 6.11
C CYS A 87 -19.91 5.33 4.95
N SER A 88 -18.73 5.58 4.40
CA SER A 88 -18.52 6.23 3.12
C SER A 88 -17.54 5.39 2.31
N TRP A 89 -17.79 5.19 1.02
CA TRP A 89 -16.89 4.44 0.15
C TRP A 89 -16.67 5.15 -1.16
N ARG A 90 -15.48 4.95 -1.74
CA ARG A 90 -15.07 5.50 -3.03
C ARG A 90 -14.38 4.44 -3.86
N ILE A 91 -14.70 4.41 -5.15
CA ILE A 91 -14.04 3.60 -6.16
C ILE A 91 -13.44 4.56 -7.15
N GLU A 92 -12.11 4.61 -7.19
CA GLU A 92 -11.37 5.58 -8.02
C GLU A 92 -10.44 4.84 -8.98
N LYS A 93 -10.23 5.43 -10.16
CA LYS A 93 -9.17 4.97 -11.05
C LYS A 93 -7.80 5.27 -10.45
N PRO A 94 -6.82 4.36 -10.58
CA PRO A 94 -5.44 4.70 -10.32
C PRO A 94 -5.00 5.78 -11.31
N GLU A 95 -4.50 6.91 -10.81
CA GLU A 95 -3.68 7.80 -11.63
C GLU A 95 -2.24 7.31 -11.57
N MET A 96 -1.65 6.99 -12.73
CA MET A 96 -0.24 6.63 -12.79
C MET A 96 0.59 7.93 -12.69
N PRO A 97 1.58 8.02 -11.78
CA PRO A 97 2.45 9.19 -11.75
C PRO A 97 3.16 9.32 -13.10
N GLU A 98 3.23 10.55 -13.63
CA GLU A 98 3.90 10.81 -14.90
C GLU A 98 5.33 10.24 -14.84
N PRO A 99 5.70 9.36 -15.78
CA PRO A 99 7.01 8.78 -15.77
C PRO A 99 8.06 9.86 -16.05
N LYS A 100 8.93 10.14 -15.07
CA LYS A 100 10.06 11.05 -15.24
C LYS A 100 11.21 10.32 -15.94
N TYR A 101 11.12 10.16 -17.26
CA TYR A 101 12.16 9.52 -18.08
C TYR A 101 13.46 10.33 -18.24
N GLY A 102 13.55 11.51 -17.63
CA GLY A 102 14.70 12.43 -17.77
C GLY A 102 15.80 12.29 -16.72
N ASP A 103 15.71 11.32 -15.79
CA ASP A 103 16.68 11.15 -14.69
C ASP A 103 17.25 9.72 -14.61
N LEU A 104 16.97 8.89 -15.64
CA LEU A 104 17.68 7.63 -15.83
C LEU A 104 19.03 7.96 -16.47
N ASP A 105 19.99 8.31 -15.62
CA ASP A 105 21.39 8.53 -15.98
C ASP A 105 22.03 7.21 -16.42
N LEU A 106 21.76 6.85 -17.67
CA LEU A 106 22.20 5.61 -18.33
C LEU A 106 23.61 5.73 -18.93
N ASP A 107 24.32 6.83 -18.65
CA ASP A 107 25.66 7.11 -19.17
C ASP A 107 26.76 6.26 -18.51
N THR A 108 26.42 5.40 -17.54
CA THR A 108 27.42 4.64 -16.75
C THR A 108 27.88 3.32 -17.36
N ASN A 109 27.27 2.80 -18.44
CA ASN A 109 27.64 1.45 -18.91
C ASN A 109 27.43 1.20 -20.40
N LEU A 110 27.99 2.06 -21.23
CA LEU A 110 27.71 1.99 -22.65
C LEU A 110 28.95 2.20 -23.53
N GLU A 111 30.10 2.37 -22.87
CA GLU A 111 31.45 2.33 -23.41
C GLU A 111 31.85 0.89 -23.76
N GLY A 112 31.21 -0.10 -23.14
CA GLY A 112 31.49 -1.53 -23.36
C GLY A 112 30.91 -2.13 -24.64
N LEU A 113 29.95 -1.46 -25.29
CA LEU A 113 29.22 -2.02 -26.44
C LEU A 113 29.68 -1.48 -27.81
N GLY A 114 30.49 -0.41 -27.82
CA GLY A 114 31.12 0.14 -29.04
C GLY A 114 32.25 -0.73 -29.61
N GLN A 115 32.75 -1.71 -28.85
CA GLN A 115 33.82 -2.61 -29.26
C GLN A 115 33.34 -3.80 -30.15
N LEU A 116 32.05 -3.84 -30.51
CA LEU A 116 31.46 -4.93 -31.32
C LEU A 116 31.27 -4.58 -32.80
N THR A 117 31.56 -3.34 -33.22
CA THR A 117 31.36 -2.87 -34.61
C THR A 117 32.65 -2.74 -35.42
N LYS A 118 33.79 -3.21 -34.91
CA LYS A 118 34.98 -3.42 -35.76
C LYS A 118 34.76 -4.69 -36.59
N PRO A 119 34.75 -4.61 -37.94
CA PRO A 119 34.57 -5.78 -38.78
C PRO A 119 35.84 -6.62 -38.71
N ALA A 120 35.87 -7.57 -37.78
CA ALA A 120 36.82 -8.66 -37.79
C ALA A 120 36.20 -9.79 -38.64
N GLU A 121 36.79 -10.03 -39.80
CA GLU A 121 36.56 -11.24 -40.58
C GLU A 121 36.77 -12.46 -39.66
N SER A 122 35.70 -13.15 -39.31
CA SER A 122 35.78 -14.50 -38.75
C SER A 122 34.73 -15.38 -39.39
N SER A 123 35.20 -16.27 -40.26
CA SER A 123 34.42 -17.35 -40.84
C SER A 123 33.79 -18.22 -39.75
N GLY A 124 32.48 -18.38 -39.83
CA GLY A 124 31.72 -19.54 -39.33
C GLY A 124 31.68 -19.76 -37.83
N SER A 125 30.57 -19.39 -37.19
CA SER A 125 29.75 -20.33 -36.38
C SER A 125 28.49 -19.65 -35.82
N ALA A 126 27.37 -20.36 -35.96
CA ALA A 126 26.10 -20.38 -35.24
C ALA A 126 25.45 -19.06 -34.72
N ALA A 127 24.15 -18.95 -35.01
CA ALA A 127 23.24 -17.89 -34.57
C ALA A 127 23.09 -17.79 -33.03
N PRO A 128 22.86 -16.58 -32.49
CA PRO A 128 22.61 -16.39 -31.06
C PRO A 128 21.22 -16.92 -30.70
N SER A 129 21.16 -17.80 -29.70
CA SER A 129 19.91 -18.29 -29.11
C SER A 129 19.33 -17.22 -28.17
N GLY A 130 18.04 -16.88 -28.37
CA GLY A 130 17.30 -15.86 -27.59
C GLY A 130 16.98 -16.28 -26.15
N SER A 131 18.01 -16.52 -25.34
CA SER A 131 17.89 -16.79 -23.91
C SER A 131 17.92 -15.48 -23.12
N LEU A 132 16.97 -15.31 -22.19
CA LEU A 132 16.90 -14.18 -21.26
C LEU A 132 18.13 -14.13 -20.31
N ASP A 133 18.77 -15.27 -20.05
CA ASP A 133 20.03 -15.33 -19.31
C ASP A 133 21.19 -14.65 -20.05
N ASP A 134 21.23 -14.71 -21.39
CA ASP A 134 22.26 -14.06 -22.22
C ASP A 134 22.09 -12.53 -22.19
N LEU A 135 20.83 -12.07 -22.15
CA LEU A 135 20.51 -10.65 -21.99
C LEU A 135 20.86 -10.16 -20.58
N ALA A 136 20.54 -10.95 -19.53
CA ALA A 136 20.87 -10.65 -18.14
C ALA A 136 22.39 -10.58 -17.89
N GLN A 137 23.16 -11.44 -18.55
CA GLN A 137 24.63 -11.44 -18.52
C GLN A 137 25.24 -10.21 -19.23
N SER A 138 24.52 -9.62 -20.20
CA SER A 138 24.94 -8.37 -20.86
C SER A 138 24.55 -7.11 -20.06
N LEU A 139 23.55 -7.21 -19.18
CA LEU A 139 23.05 -6.11 -18.33
C LEU A 139 23.79 -6.02 -16.98
N VAL A 140 24.29 -7.13 -16.46
CA VAL A 140 25.10 -7.20 -15.23
C VAL A 140 26.57 -7.25 -15.62
N GLY A 141 27.19 -6.08 -15.66
CA GLY A 141 28.56 -5.85 -16.11
C GLY A 141 29.59 -6.90 -15.66
N ALA A 142 30.43 -7.31 -16.60
CA ALA A 142 31.64 -8.07 -16.35
C ALA A 142 32.57 -7.29 -15.40
N PRO A 143 33.07 -7.91 -14.31
CA PRO A 143 34.01 -7.25 -13.41
C PRO A 143 35.43 -7.47 -13.93
N GLY A 144 36.08 -6.42 -14.42
CA GLY A 144 37.53 -6.50 -14.67
C GLY A 144 38.14 -5.39 -15.50
N GLY A 145 38.85 -4.48 -14.82
CA GLY A 145 40.07 -3.86 -15.38
C GLY A 145 39.94 -2.41 -15.87
N ALA A 146 40.46 -1.51 -15.03
CA ALA A 146 41.22 -0.28 -15.28
C ALA A 146 41.23 0.43 -16.67
N GLU A 147 41.32 1.76 -16.53
CA GLU A 147 41.72 2.81 -17.48
C GLU A 147 40.63 3.43 -18.36
N GLY A 148 40.64 4.77 -18.38
CA GLY A 148 39.52 5.63 -18.77
C GLY A 148 39.40 5.90 -20.26
N GLY A 149 38.30 6.55 -20.63
CA GLY A 149 38.10 7.12 -21.96
C GLY A 149 36.66 7.02 -22.45
N GLU A 150 35.98 8.17 -22.36
CA GLU A 150 34.68 8.58 -22.93
C GLU A 150 34.11 7.74 -24.10
N SER A 151 32.84 7.32 -24.01
CA SER A 151 31.86 6.94 -25.07
C SER A 151 30.79 5.91 -24.65
N ALA A 152 29.89 6.25 -23.72
CA ALA A 152 28.83 5.39 -23.20
C ALA A 152 27.41 5.85 -23.54
N GLY A 153 27.05 5.89 -24.84
CA GLY A 153 25.72 6.33 -25.34
C GLY A 153 24.79 5.40 -26.19
N GLY A 154 25.15 4.19 -26.65
CA GLY A 154 24.35 3.31 -27.55
C GLY A 154 23.02 2.56 -27.16
N ILE A 155 22.80 1.86 -26.02
CA ILE A 155 21.56 1.04 -25.79
C ILE A 155 20.49 1.77 -24.98
N ALA A 156 20.91 2.68 -24.11
CA ALA A 156 20.02 3.59 -23.39
C ALA A 156 19.22 4.47 -24.37
N GLY A 157 19.93 5.19 -25.26
CA GLY A 157 19.31 6.01 -26.28
C GLY A 157 18.46 5.24 -27.31
N LEU A 158 18.66 3.92 -27.44
CA LEU A 158 17.84 3.05 -28.31
C LEU A 158 16.55 2.58 -27.62
N LEU A 159 16.56 2.44 -26.29
CA LEU A 159 15.38 2.05 -25.51
C LEU A 159 14.49 3.24 -25.18
N GLN A 160 15.01 4.46 -25.07
CA GLN A 160 14.21 5.69 -24.90
C GLN A 160 13.04 5.83 -25.90
N PRO A 161 13.25 5.72 -27.24
CA PRO A 161 12.13 5.79 -28.19
C PRO A 161 11.17 4.61 -28.06
N PHE A 162 11.60 3.46 -27.55
CA PHE A 162 10.73 2.32 -27.28
C PHE A 162 9.90 2.53 -26.01
N ILE A 163 10.47 3.10 -24.95
CA ILE A 163 9.78 3.47 -23.72
C ILE A 163 8.74 4.58 -23.99
N ASP A 164 9.11 5.61 -24.75
CA ASP A 164 8.16 6.65 -25.18
C ASP A 164 7.03 6.10 -26.06
N MET A 165 7.30 5.05 -26.85
CA MET A 165 6.29 4.36 -27.66
C MET A 165 5.36 3.45 -26.82
N LEU A 166 5.88 2.78 -25.79
CA LEU A 166 5.16 1.75 -25.03
C LEU A 166 4.40 2.31 -23.81
N ALA A 167 4.91 3.37 -23.19
CA ALA A 167 4.27 4.06 -22.08
C ALA A 167 2.80 4.46 -22.35
N PRO A 168 2.47 5.12 -23.48
CA PRO A 168 1.09 5.52 -23.76
C PRO A 168 0.15 4.34 -24.02
N THR A 169 0.67 3.14 -24.32
CA THR A 169 -0.14 1.93 -24.53
C THR A 169 -0.39 1.19 -23.22
N LEU A 170 0.58 1.15 -22.31
CA LEU A 170 0.45 0.47 -21.02
C LEU A 170 -0.45 1.24 -20.05
N GLN A 171 -0.34 2.56 -20.03
CA GLN A 171 -1.10 3.42 -19.12
C GLN A 171 -2.63 3.18 -19.16
N PRO A 172 -3.32 3.24 -20.30
CA PRO A 172 -4.77 3.01 -20.34
C PRO A 172 -5.15 1.57 -19.97
N ILE A 173 -4.29 0.58 -20.23
CA ILE A 173 -4.53 -0.82 -19.83
C ILE A 173 -4.47 -0.96 -18.30
N PHE A 174 -3.47 -0.36 -17.66
CA PHE A 174 -3.34 -0.34 -16.21
C PHE A 174 -4.49 0.44 -15.55
N GLU A 175 -4.80 1.63 -16.06
CA GLU A 175 -5.90 2.46 -15.56
C GLU A 175 -7.27 1.83 -15.77
N ALA A 176 -7.44 0.99 -16.81
CA ALA A 176 -8.68 0.24 -17.03
C ALA A 176 -8.76 -1.04 -16.18
N SER A 177 -7.63 -1.66 -15.85
CA SER A 177 -7.58 -2.98 -15.19
C SER A 177 -7.60 -2.96 -13.67
N ALA A 178 -7.38 -1.80 -13.05
CA ALA A 178 -7.31 -1.65 -11.61
C ALA A 178 -8.25 -0.56 -11.09
N ARG A 179 -8.82 -0.75 -9.91
CA ARG A 179 -9.58 0.27 -9.17
C ARG A 179 -9.10 0.33 -7.72
N ARG A 180 -8.97 1.56 -7.19
CA ARG A 180 -8.72 1.81 -5.78
C ARG A 180 -10.06 1.87 -5.05
N VAL A 181 -10.33 0.91 -4.20
CA VAL A 181 -11.49 0.90 -3.32
C VAL A 181 -11.08 1.44 -1.97
N THR A 182 -11.70 2.55 -1.57
CA THR A 182 -11.48 3.20 -0.28
C THR A 182 -12.77 3.14 0.53
N VAL A 183 -12.74 2.51 1.70
CA VAL A 183 -13.87 2.47 2.63
C VAL A 183 -13.48 3.19 3.91
N ARG A 184 -14.24 4.23 4.26
CA ARG A 184 -14.03 5.07 5.43
C ARG A 184 -15.24 4.98 6.36
N LEU A 185 -14.98 4.57 7.59
CA LEU A 185 -15.95 4.48 8.67
C LEU A 185 -15.68 5.56 9.69
N THR A 186 -16.72 6.27 10.12
CA THR A 186 -16.62 7.27 11.19
C THR A 186 -17.56 6.98 12.34
N TRP A 187 -17.10 7.21 13.57
CA TRP A 187 -17.90 7.04 14.78
C TRP A 187 -17.49 8.06 15.83
N GLN A 188 -18.42 8.36 16.74
CA GLN A 188 -18.20 9.28 17.85
C GLN A 188 -17.89 8.50 19.14
N GLN A 189 -16.84 8.90 19.85
CA GLN A 189 -16.53 8.38 21.18
C GLN A 189 -16.36 9.53 22.17
N GLY A 190 -17.37 9.72 23.03
CA GLY A 190 -17.43 10.87 23.92
C GLY A 190 -17.56 12.16 23.10
N SER A 191 -16.54 13.02 23.16
CA SER A 191 -16.46 14.27 22.38
C SER A 191 -15.54 14.18 21.17
N GLN A 192 -14.88 13.03 20.95
CA GLN A 192 -13.90 12.85 19.89
C GLN A 192 -14.47 12.01 18.77
N GLU A 193 -14.26 12.46 17.54
CA GLU A 193 -14.60 11.70 16.34
C GLU A 193 -13.40 10.84 15.93
N HIS A 194 -13.67 9.56 15.67
CA HIS A 194 -12.67 8.63 15.18
C HIS A 194 -13.06 8.16 13.78
N ALA A 195 -12.04 7.86 12.97
CA ALA A 195 -12.20 7.32 11.64
C ALA A 195 -11.29 6.11 11.44
N LEU A 196 -11.78 5.14 10.68
CA LEU A 196 -11.01 4.01 10.18
C LEU A 196 -11.14 4.01 8.66
N GLU A 197 -10.00 3.99 7.96
CA GLU A 197 -9.94 4.00 6.50
C GLU A 197 -9.20 2.77 6.01
N LEU A 198 -9.82 2.02 5.10
CA LEU A 198 -9.25 0.85 4.44
C LEU A 198 -9.15 1.14 2.96
N VAL A 199 -7.97 0.87 2.40
CA VAL A 199 -7.69 1.01 0.97
C VAL A 199 -7.30 -0.36 0.44
N GLN A 200 -8.01 -0.82 -0.58
CA GLN A 200 -7.71 -2.06 -1.31
C GLN A 200 -7.65 -1.76 -2.80
N TRP A 201 -6.70 -2.39 -3.47
CA TRP A 201 -6.62 -2.40 -4.92
C TRP A 201 -7.31 -3.64 -5.43
N VAL A 202 -8.34 -3.46 -6.25
CA VAL A 202 -9.01 -4.56 -6.95
C VAL A 202 -8.59 -4.53 -8.40
N THR A 203 -8.12 -5.67 -8.90
CA THR A 203 -7.60 -5.81 -10.25
C THR A 203 -8.30 -6.96 -10.94
N VAL A 204 -8.79 -6.73 -12.16
CA VAL A 204 -9.30 -7.81 -13.01
C VAL A 204 -8.27 -8.04 -14.09
N PRO A 205 -7.47 -9.13 -14.01
CA PRO A 205 -6.59 -9.46 -15.12
C PRO A 205 -7.47 -9.76 -16.32
N GLN A 206 -7.26 -9.01 -17.41
CA GLN A 206 -7.88 -9.33 -18.69
C GLN A 206 -7.39 -10.75 -19.04
N MET A 207 -8.25 -11.77 -18.94
CA MET A 207 -7.89 -13.10 -19.44
C MET A 207 -7.66 -12.93 -20.94
N GLY A 208 -6.45 -13.25 -21.40
CA GLY A 208 -6.17 -13.34 -22.83
C GLY A 208 -7.25 -14.19 -23.47
N GLN A 209 -7.98 -13.63 -24.43
CA GLN A 209 -8.96 -14.39 -25.19
C GLN A 209 -8.24 -15.59 -25.79
N PRO A 210 -8.66 -16.85 -25.51
CA PRO A 210 -8.22 -17.94 -26.36
C PRO A 210 -8.71 -17.60 -27.77
N GLU A 211 -7.77 -17.55 -28.72
CA GLU A 211 -8.11 -17.37 -30.12
C GLU A 211 -8.96 -18.58 -30.54
N ASP A 212 -10.29 -18.38 -30.59
CA ASP A 212 -11.19 -19.34 -31.23
C ASP A 212 -10.93 -19.28 -32.74
N THR A 213 -9.98 -20.11 -33.19
CA THR A 213 -9.76 -20.47 -34.60
C THR A 213 -10.77 -21.51 -35.08
#